data_AF-A0A816KJW0-F1
#
_entry.id   AF-A0A816KJW0-F1
#
_cell.length_a   1.000
_cell.length_b   1.000
_cell.length_c   1.000
_cell.angle_alpha   90.00
_cell.angle_beta   90.00
_cell.angle_gamma   90.00
#
_symmetry.space_group_name_H-M   'P 1'
#
loop_
_entity.id
_entity.type
_entity.pdbx_description
1 polymer ?
#
loop_
_entity_poly.entity_id
_entity_poly.type
_entity_poly.pdbx_seq_one_letter_code
_entity_poly.pdbx_strand_id
1 'polypeptide(L)'
;MSESTQDNINNPDGSITSVPTRFPYVPATPEPSPQNPVVSKDITVNRSKSTWMRLYVPTAALNGGVSSEKLPLVVYYHGGGFATGSVDFYPHHDFCNLMARELNAVFASPSYRLAPVNRLPAAYDDGVDAPAVFADLSPLRIRGMILHQPFFGGEERCESETNVNFPHILSDACWHLCLPVGANRDHEYSNPTVGDGPKQMEKIGRLGRNWKVVVIGRERHRLIDRHRDVAKLMKDQEWM
;
A
#
# COMPACT_ATOMS: atom_id res chain seq x y z
N MET A 1 -2.29 -1.29 -24.06
CA MET A 1 -3.46 -1.99 -23.50
C MET A 1 -2.99 -2.64 -22.22
N SER A 2 -3.37 -2.09 -21.06
CA SER A 2 -3.10 -2.71 -19.76
C SER A 2 -4.10 -3.85 -19.60
N GLU A 3 -3.62 -5.08 -19.59
CA GLU A 3 -4.44 -6.21 -19.14
C GLU A 3 -4.79 -5.93 -17.67
N SER A 4 -6.09 -5.81 -17.38
CA SER A 4 -6.56 -5.74 -16.01
C SER A 4 -6.17 -7.04 -15.31
N THR A 5 -5.44 -6.93 -14.20
CA THR A 5 -5.13 -8.05 -13.32
C THR A 5 -6.38 -8.43 -12.55
N GLN A 6 -7.35 -9.04 -13.25
CA GLN A 6 -8.39 -9.84 -12.61
C GLN A 6 -7.69 -10.95 -11.82
N ASP A 7 -8.17 -11.22 -10.59
CA ASP A 7 -7.77 -12.38 -9.80
C ASP A 7 -8.19 -13.66 -10.56
N ASN A 8 -7.34 -14.06 -11.50
CA ASN A 8 -7.54 -15.16 -12.41
C ASN A 8 -6.63 -16.31 -11.96
N ILE A 9 -7.22 -17.47 -11.71
CA ILE A 9 -6.46 -18.69 -11.42
C ILE A 9 -6.22 -19.39 -12.76
N ASN A 10 -4.95 -19.53 -13.13
CA ASN A 10 -4.57 -20.41 -14.24
C ASN A 10 -4.59 -21.85 -13.75
N ASN A 11 -5.52 -22.65 -14.25
CA ASN A 11 -5.64 -24.06 -13.91
C ASN A 11 -4.59 -24.89 -14.67
N PRO A 12 -4.19 -26.07 -14.15
CA PRO A 12 -3.23 -26.95 -14.81
C PRO A 12 -3.62 -27.42 -16.21
N ASP A 13 -4.92 -27.37 -16.55
CA ASP A 13 -5.48 -27.73 -17.87
C ASP A 13 -5.49 -26.54 -18.86
N GLY A 14 -4.94 -25.39 -18.48
CA GLY A 14 -4.89 -24.18 -19.29
C GLY A 14 -6.16 -23.34 -19.29
N SER A 15 -7.20 -23.76 -18.56
CA SER A 15 -8.38 -22.92 -18.35
C SER A 15 -8.10 -21.82 -17.31
N ILE A 16 -8.80 -20.69 -17.45
CA ILE A 16 -8.72 -19.56 -16.53
C ILE A 16 -10.00 -19.51 -15.70
N THR A 17 -9.89 -19.67 -14.39
CA THR A 17 -11.01 -19.43 -13.47
C THR A 17 -10.94 -18.00 -12.98
N SER A 18 -11.90 -17.16 -13.40
CA SER A 18 -12.08 -15.85 -12.78
C SER A 18 -12.65 -16.04 -11.36
N VAL A 19 -11.90 -15.61 -10.36
CA VAL A 19 -12.38 -15.63 -8.98
C VAL A 19 -13.47 -14.57 -8.87
N PRO A 20 -14.70 -14.91 -8.43
CA PRO A 20 -15.76 -13.92 -8.27
C PRO A 20 -15.34 -12.92 -7.19
N THR A 21 -14.94 -11.71 -7.60
CA THR A 21 -14.63 -10.63 -6.66
C THR A 21 -15.93 -9.93 -6.27
N ARG A 22 -16.08 -9.61 -4.98
CA ARG A 22 -17.24 -8.86 -4.48
C ARG A 22 -17.39 -7.48 -5.14
N PHE A 23 -16.29 -6.93 -5.64
CA PHE A 23 -16.21 -5.62 -6.27
C PHE A 23 -15.53 -5.71 -7.63
N PRO A 24 -15.86 -4.82 -8.59
CA PRO A 24 -15.27 -4.85 -9.92
C PRO A 24 -13.86 -4.25 -9.95
N TYR A 25 -13.18 -4.42 -11.08
CA TYR A 25 -12.04 -3.61 -11.48
C TYR A 25 -12.53 -2.45 -12.35
N VAL A 26 -11.96 -1.27 -12.17
CA VAL A 26 -12.46 -0.01 -12.76
C VAL A 26 -11.39 0.59 -13.65
N PRO A 27 -11.71 1.00 -14.89
CA PRO A 27 -10.77 1.73 -15.72
C PRO A 27 -10.42 3.10 -15.10
N ALA A 28 -9.34 3.72 -15.58
CA ALA A 28 -9.04 5.10 -15.22
C ALA A 28 -10.13 6.03 -15.78
N THR A 29 -10.37 7.15 -15.08
CA THR A 29 -11.41 8.14 -15.40
C THR A 29 -10.76 9.42 -15.90
N PRO A 30 -10.45 9.55 -17.20
CA PRO A 30 -9.71 10.70 -17.72
C PRO A 30 -10.53 12.00 -17.75
N GLU A 31 -11.85 11.86 -17.84
CA GLU A 31 -12.78 12.98 -17.93
C GLU A 31 -13.48 13.23 -16.58
N PRO A 32 -13.50 14.46 -16.07
CA PRO A 32 -14.14 14.75 -14.80
C PRO A 32 -15.65 14.80 -14.91
N SER A 33 -16.33 14.53 -13.80
CA SER A 33 -17.78 14.73 -13.68
C SER A 33 -18.11 15.62 -12.48
N PRO A 34 -19.30 16.24 -12.43
CA PRO A 34 -19.72 17.00 -11.26
C PRO A 34 -19.73 16.16 -9.97
N GLN A 35 -19.97 14.85 -10.08
CA GLN A 35 -19.98 13.91 -8.95
C GLN A 35 -18.57 13.43 -8.57
N ASN A 36 -17.63 13.40 -9.52
CA ASN A 36 -16.24 13.05 -9.28
C ASN A 36 -15.30 14.08 -9.92
N PRO A 37 -14.92 15.15 -9.20
CA PRO A 37 -14.01 16.19 -9.67
C PRO A 37 -12.53 15.74 -9.59
N VAL A 38 -12.26 14.46 -9.83
CA VAL A 38 -10.91 13.88 -9.86
C VAL A 38 -10.78 13.11 -11.16
N VAL A 39 -9.73 13.42 -11.92
CA VAL A 39 -9.35 12.64 -13.09
C VAL A 39 -8.31 11.61 -12.69
N SER A 40 -8.31 10.46 -13.35
CA SER A 40 -7.29 9.45 -13.16
C SER A 40 -6.72 8.93 -14.47
N LYS A 41 -5.44 8.53 -14.41
CA LYS A 41 -4.68 8.06 -15.57
C LYS A 41 -3.66 7.01 -15.17
N ASP A 42 -3.53 5.99 -16.01
CA ASP A 42 -2.54 4.92 -15.82
C ASP A 42 -1.23 5.27 -16.54
N ILE A 43 -0.12 5.06 -15.84
CA ILE A 43 1.23 5.25 -16.36
C ILE A 43 2.10 4.04 -16.03
N THR A 44 3.02 3.71 -16.93
CA THR A 44 3.99 2.63 -16.70
C THR A 44 5.04 3.08 -15.68
N VAL A 45 5.35 2.21 -14.71
CA VAL A 45 6.44 2.42 -13.73
C VAL A 45 7.67 1.67 -14.19
N ASN A 46 7.56 0.35 -14.38
CA ASN A 46 8.67 -0.48 -14.80
C ASN A 46 8.19 -1.56 -15.79
N ARG A 47 8.64 -1.47 -17.04
CA ARG A 47 8.25 -2.41 -18.10
C ARG A 47 8.76 -3.83 -17.85
N SER A 48 9.96 -4.01 -17.31
CA SER A 48 10.53 -5.35 -17.11
C SER A 48 9.87 -6.11 -15.97
N LYS A 49 9.30 -5.37 -15.00
CA LYS A 49 8.53 -5.91 -13.88
C LYS A 49 7.02 -5.89 -14.11
N SER A 50 6.58 -5.38 -15.26
CA SER A 50 5.17 -5.14 -15.60
C SER A 50 4.42 -4.31 -14.55
N THR A 51 5.10 -3.39 -13.86
CA THR A 51 4.47 -2.51 -12.87
C THR A 51 4.05 -1.18 -13.50
N TRP A 52 2.91 -0.68 -13.03
CA TRP A 52 2.27 0.54 -13.46
C TRP A 52 1.73 1.28 -12.24
N MET A 53 1.21 2.49 -12.43
CA MET A 53 0.52 3.23 -11.36
C MET A 53 -0.65 4.01 -11.93
N ARG A 54 -1.66 4.24 -11.11
CA ARG A 54 -2.74 5.17 -11.39
C ARG A 54 -2.51 6.48 -10.65
N LEU A 55 -2.46 7.57 -11.40
CA LEU A 55 -2.49 8.93 -10.85
C LEU A 55 -3.94 9.37 -10.70
N TYR A 56 -4.22 10.14 -9.65
CA TYR A 56 -5.49 10.78 -9.35
C TYR A 56 -5.23 12.26 -9.10
N VAL A 57 -5.84 13.13 -9.89
CA VAL A 57 -5.58 14.58 -9.89
C VAL A 57 -6.90 15.34 -9.71
N PRO A 58 -7.05 16.15 -8.66
CA PRO A 58 -8.22 17.03 -8.50
C PRO A 58 -8.33 18.03 -9.66
N THR A 59 -9.52 18.19 -10.22
CA THR A 59 -9.75 19.06 -11.39
C THR A 59 -9.50 20.54 -11.11
N ALA A 60 -9.66 20.96 -9.85
CA ALA A 60 -9.29 22.30 -9.41
C ALA A 60 -7.83 22.64 -9.71
N ALA A 61 -6.93 21.65 -9.70
CA ALA A 61 -5.52 21.82 -10.07
C ALA A 61 -5.30 21.98 -11.59
N LEU A 62 -6.25 21.56 -12.41
CA LEU A 62 -6.16 21.55 -13.87
C LEU A 62 -6.79 22.80 -14.51
N ASN A 63 -7.79 23.40 -13.85
CA ASN A 63 -8.62 24.45 -14.45
C ASN A 63 -8.05 25.88 -14.37
N GLY A 64 -6.73 26.05 -14.16
CA GLY A 64 -6.02 27.33 -14.31
C GLY A 64 -6.46 28.48 -13.38
N GLY A 65 -7.39 28.24 -12.45
CA GLY A 65 -7.96 29.25 -11.54
C GLY A 65 -7.34 29.26 -10.13
N VAL A 66 -6.27 28.51 -9.91
CA VAL A 66 -5.57 28.44 -8.62
C VAL A 66 -4.16 28.98 -8.81
N SER A 67 -3.71 29.77 -7.82
CA SER A 67 -2.31 30.12 -7.53
C SER A 67 -1.30 29.09 -8.03
N SER A 68 -0.07 29.51 -8.33
CA SER A 68 1.08 28.63 -8.65
C SER A 68 1.49 27.65 -7.52
N GLU A 69 0.59 27.37 -6.58
CA GLU A 69 0.75 26.47 -5.45
C GLU A 69 0.72 25.02 -5.92
N LYS A 70 1.84 24.34 -5.69
CA LYS A 70 1.99 22.91 -5.94
C LYS A 70 1.16 22.13 -4.91
N LEU A 71 0.40 21.14 -5.37
CA LEU A 71 -0.31 20.23 -4.47
C LEU A 71 0.65 19.21 -3.83
N PRO A 72 0.33 18.70 -2.62
CA PRO A 72 1.00 17.53 -2.07
C PRO A 72 0.83 16.30 -2.97
N LEU A 73 1.86 15.46 -3.04
CA LEU A 73 1.82 14.14 -3.65
C LEU A 73 1.76 13.06 -2.56
N VAL A 74 0.77 12.19 -2.63
CA VAL A 74 0.62 11.02 -1.75
C VAL A 74 0.83 9.76 -2.59
N VAL A 75 1.86 8.97 -2.24
CA VAL A 75 2.06 7.64 -2.84
C VAL A 75 1.35 6.61 -1.98
N TYR A 76 0.34 5.94 -2.54
CA TYR A 76 -0.55 5.01 -1.85
C TYR A 76 -0.30 3.57 -2.31
N TYR A 77 0.02 2.69 -1.38
CA TYR A 77 0.13 1.25 -1.64
C TYR A 77 -1.14 0.56 -1.14
N HIS A 78 -1.80 -0.19 -2.03
CA HIS A 78 -3.03 -0.88 -1.66
C HIS A 78 -2.79 -2.02 -0.67
N GLY A 79 -3.82 -2.40 0.09
CA GLY A 79 -3.81 -3.58 0.96
C GLY A 79 -4.08 -4.88 0.20
N GLY A 80 -4.20 -6.01 0.93
CA GLY A 80 -4.39 -7.33 0.32
C GLY A 80 -3.37 -8.39 0.79
N GLY A 81 -2.66 -8.13 1.88
CA GLY A 81 -1.73 -9.08 2.49
C GLY A 81 -0.56 -9.48 1.58
N PHE A 82 -0.18 -8.60 0.64
CA PHE A 82 0.83 -8.83 -0.41
C PHE A 82 0.49 -9.88 -1.46
N ALA A 83 -0.68 -10.52 -1.38
CA ALA A 83 -1.06 -11.64 -2.26
C ALA A 83 -2.28 -11.34 -3.14
N THR A 84 -3.07 -10.32 -2.82
CA THR A 84 -4.29 -9.97 -3.55
C THR A 84 -4.46 -8.47 -3.74
N GLY A 85 -5.40 -8.09 -4.60
CA GLY A 85 -5.73 -6.70 -4.89
C GLY A 85 -4.99 -6.16 -6.11
N SER A 86 -5.39 -4.97 -6.54
CA SER A 86 -4.80 -4.27 -7.68
C SER A 86 -5.10 -2.78 -7.58
N VAL A 87 -4.35 -1.97 -8.33
CA VAL A 87 -4.54 -0.52 -8.44
C VAL A 87 -5.91 -0.14 -9.01
N ASP A 88 -6.44 -0.95 -9.94
CA ASP A 88 -7.76 -0.79 -10.56
C ASP A 88 -8.89 -1.48 -9.77
N PHE A 89 -8.62 -2.13 -8.64
CA PHE A 89 -9.68 -2.73 -7.83
C PHE A 89 -10.55 -1.64 -7.18
N TYR A 90 -11.88 -1.74 -7.35
CA TYR A 90 -12.83 -0.67 -7.00
C TYR A 90 -12.63 -0.08 -5.59
N PRO A 91 -12.47 -0.84 -4.50
CA PRO A 91 -12.27 -0.27 -3.17
C PRO A 91 -11.04 0.63 -3.05
N HIS A 92 -9.94 0.28 -3.73
CA HIS A 92 -8.72 1.09 -3.73
C HIS A 92 -8.85 2.30 -4.66
N HIS A 93 -9.52 2.12 -5.80
CA HIS A 93 -9.83 3.21 -6.72
C HIS A 93 -10.72 4.27 -6.08
N ASP A 94 -11.83 3.87 -5.47
CA ASP A 94 -12.80 4.75 -4.84
C ASP A 94 -12.16 5.50 -3.65
N PHE A 95 -11.35 4.80 -2.84
CA PHE A 95 -10.57 5.43 -1.78
C PHE A 95 -9.62 6.51 -2.32
N CYS A 96 -8.84 6.23 -3.36
CA CYS A 96 -7.91 7.22 -3.92
C CYS A 96 -8.64 8.43 -4.52
N ASN A 97 -9.78 8.24 -5.21
CA ASN A 97 -10.60 9.34 -5.69
C ASN A 97 -11.12 10.21 -4.55
N LEU A 98 -11.71 9.58 -3.52
CA LEU A 98 -12.23 10.28 -2.36
C LEU A 98 -11.13 11.10 -1.68
N MET A 99 -9.97 10.49 -1.40
CA MET A 99 -8.90 11.16 -0.68
C MET A 99 -8.23 12.27 -1.50
N ALA A 100 -8.06 12.08 -2.82
CA ALA A 100 -7.55 13.14 -3.70
C ALA A 100 -8.46 14.37 -3.67
N ARG A 101 -9.79 14.16 -3.70
CA ARG A 101 -10.80 15.21 -3.59
C ARG A 101 -10.76 15.91 -2.23
N GLU A 102 -10.92 15.15 -1.14
CA GLU A 102 -11.08 15.71 0.20
C GLU A 102 -9.81 16.41 0.71
N LEU A 103 -8.63 15.90 0.34
CA LEU A 103 -7.35 16.48 0.76
C LEU A 103 -6.80 17.52 -0.22
N ASN A 104 -7.45 17.70 -1.38
CA ASN A 104 -6.93 18.48 -2.50
C ASN A 104 -5.45 18.15 -2.79
N ALA A 105 -5.18 16.86 -3.01
CA ALA A 105 -3.83 16.33 -3.20
C ALA A 105 -3.78 15.38 -4.40
N VAL A 106 -2.60 15.26 -5.02
CA VAL A 106 -2.37 14.24 -6.05
C VAL A 106 -2.13 12.91 -5.36
N PHE A 107 -2.86 11.88 -5.75
CA PHE A 107 -2.62 10.50 -5.31
C PHE A 107 -1.96 9.70 -6.44
N ALA A 108 -0.88 9.00 -6.12
CA ALA A 108 -0.23 8.04 -7.01
C ALA A 108 -0.35 6.66 -6.38
N SER A 109 -1.06 5.75 -7.04
CA SER A 109 -1.28 4.38 -6.59
C SER A 109 -0.49 3.40 -7.46
N PRO A 110 0.76 3.06 -7.10
CA PRO A 110 1.53 2.05 -7.82
C PRO A 110 1.08 0.63 -7.56
N SER A 111 1.10 -0.18 -8.62
CA SER A 111 1.02 -1.63 -8.55
C SER A 111 2.36 -2.16 -8.08
N TYR A 112 2.32 -3.25 -7.33
CA TYR A 112 3.51 -4.00 -6.94
C TYR A 112 3.28 -5.48 -7.21
N ARG A 113 4.34 -6.23 -7.44
CA ARG A 113 4.25 -7.67 -7.71
C ARG A 113 3.76 -8.42 -6.48
N LEU A 114 2.85 -9.38 -6.70
CA LEU A 114 2.18 -10.12 -5.63
C LEU A 114 2.83 -11.47 -5.34
N ALA A 115 2.75 -11.88 -4.09
CA ALA A 115 3.01 -13.22 -3.61
C ALA A 115 1.90 -14.19 -4.06
N PRO A 116 2.17 -15.51 -4.14
CA PRO A 116 3.43 -16.19 -3.82
C PRO A 116 4.45 -16.17 -4.97
N VAL A 117 4.07 -15.72 -6.17
CA VAL A 117 4.95 -15.69 -7.34
C VAL A 117 6.15 -14.78 -7.09
N ASN A 118 5.91 -13.63 -6.46
CA ASN A 118 6.94 -12.67 -6.09
C ASN A 118 6.89 -12.42 -4.57
N ARG A 119 7.56 -13.30 -3.81
CA ARG A 119 7.73 -13.13 -2.36
C ARG A 119 8.45 -11.82 -2.03
N LEU A 120 8.27 -11.33 -0.81
CA LEU A 120 9.03 -10.21 -0.27
C LEU A 120 10.53 -10.52 -0.34
N PRO A 121 11.37 -9.55 -0.75
CA PRO A 121 11.11 -8.10 -0.79
C PRO A 121 10.56 -7.52 -2.11
N ALA A 122 10.07 -8.33 -3.06
CA ALA A 122 9.71 -7.83 -4.39
C ALA A 122 8.75 -6.63 -4.39
N ALA A 123 7.73 -6.64 -3.52
CA ALA A 123 6.80 -5.52 -3.39
C ALA A 123 7.47 -4.23 -2.85
N TYR A 124 8.48 -4.36 -1.99
CA TYR A 124 9.25 -3.22 -1.49
C TYR A 124 10.16 -2.64 -2.56
N ASP A 125 10.82 -3.50 -3.36
CA ASP A 125 11.62 -3.06 -4.51
C ASP A 125 10.76 -2.27 -5.50
N ASP A 126 9.53 -2.73 -5.76
CA ASP A 126 8.59 -2.06 -6.66
C ASP A 126 8.08 -0.73 -6.07
N GLY A 127 7.94 -0.65 -4.75
CA GLY A 127 7.61 0.59 -4.06
C GLY A 127 8.72 1.64 -4.11
N VAL A 128 9.99 1.23 -4.22
CA VAL A 128 11.10 2.18 -4.43
C VAL A 128 11.14 2.69 -5.88
N ASP A 129 10.74 1.86 -6.85
CA ASP A 129 10.70 2.26 -8.28
C ASP A 129 9.65 3.36 -8.55
N ALA A 130 8.51 3.36 -7.86
CA ALA A 130 7.40 4.26 -8.17
C ALA A 130 7.74 5.76 -8.02
N PRO A 131 8.36 6.22 -6.92
CA PRO A 131 8.80 7.60 -6.80
C PRO A 131 9.79 8.07 -7.89
N ALA A 132 10.55 7.16 -8.49
CA ALA A 132 11.53 7.50 -9.54
C ALA A 132 10.87 8.04 -10.81
N VAL A 133 9.59 7.72 -11.06
CA VAL A 133 8.80 8.30 -12.16
C VAL A 133 8.62 9.81 -11.99
N PHE A 134 8.75 10.31 -10.75
CA PHE A 134 8.69 11.73 -10.42
C PHE A 134 10.08 12.38 -10.29
N ALA A 135 11.13 11.77 -10.84
CA ALA A 135 12.50 12.30 -10.74
C ALA A 135 12.62 13.76 -11.24
N ASP A 136 11.83 14.14 -12.24
CA ASP A 136 11.79 15.51 -12.77
C ASP A 136 11.12 16.52 -11.82
N LEU A 137 10.41 16.05 -10.78
CA LEU A 137 9.80 16.89 -9.74
C LEU A 137 10.80 17.26 -8.62
N SER A 138 12.10 17.07 -8.85
CA SER A 138 13.17 17.22 -7.87
C SER A 138 13.23 18.62 -7.20
N PRO A 139 13.55 18.69 -5.89
CA PRO A 139 13.78 17.55 -5.01
C PRO A 139 12.47 16.99 -4.44
N LEU A 140 12.22 15.70 -4.67
CA LEU A 140 11.15 14.98 -4.00
C LEU A 140 11.57 14.76 -2.53
N ARG A 141 10.84 15.38 -1.61
CA ARG A 141 11.10 15.28 -0.17
C ARG A 141 9.90 14.64 0.52
N ILE A 142 10.11 13.46 1.09
CA ILE A 142 9.11 12.82 1.95
C ILE A 142 8.94 13.69 3.21
N ARG A 143 7.69 14.00 3.54
CA ARG A 143 7.32 14.85 4.70
C ARG A 143 6.70 14.05 5.85
N GLY A 144 6.35 12.80 5.60
CA GLY A 144 5.60 11.99 6.54
C GLY A 144 5.20 10.64 5.97
N MET A 145 4.61 9.83 6.83
CA MET A 145 4.05 8.52 6.52
C MET A 145 2.67 8.38 7.15
N ILE A 146 1.76 7.72 6.43
CA ILE A 146 0.43 7.36 6.94
C ILE A 146 0.32 5.84 6.87
N LEU A 147 0.32 5.19 8.02
CA LEU A 147 0.16 3.75 8.17
C LEU A 147 -1.29 3.45 8.52
N HIS A 148 -2.11 3.20 7.50
CA HIS A 148 -3.53 2.91 7.69
C HIS A 148 -3.76 1.40 7.85
N GLN A 149 -3.96 0.96 9.09
CA GLN A 149 -4.10 -0.45 9.49
C GLN A 149 -2.96 -1.33 8.94
N PRO A 150 -1.69 -1.00 9.28
CA PRO A 150 -0.53 -1.66 8.69
C PRO A 150 -0.50 -3.15 9.04
N PHE A 151 -0.26 -3.99 8.03
CA PHE A 151 -0.23 -5.43 8.20
C PHE A 151 1.12 -5.88 8.81
N PHE A 152 1.16 -6.00 10.14
CA PHE A 152 2.28 -6.55 10.90
C PHE A 152 1.90 -7.89 11.55
N GLY A 153 2.89 -8.75 11.74
CA GLY A 153 2.74 -10.06 12.35
C GLY A 153 3.76 -10.30 13.46
N GLY A 154 3.91 -11.57 13.79
CA GLY A 154 4.83 -12.11 14.78
C GLY A 154 4.45 -13.56 15.08
N GLU A 155 5.40 -14.36 15.55
CA GLU A 155 5.17 -15.79 15.75
C GLU A 155 4.19 -16.03 16.90
N GLU A 156 4.49 -15.48 18.07
CA GLU A 156 3.62 -15.49 19.24
C GLU A 156 2.42 -14.57 19.04
N ARG A 157 1.21 -15.01 19.41
CA ARG A 157 -0.01 -14.21 19.26
C ARG A 157 -0.11 -13.15 20.34
N CYS A 158 -0.54 -11.95 19.97
CA CYS A 158 -0.98 -10.94 20.93
C CYS A 158 -2.44 -11.15 21.35
N GLU A 159 -2.85 -10.46 22.41
CA GLU A 159 -4.21 -10.54 22.97
C GLU A 159 -5.28 -10.18 21.93
N SER A 160 -5.07 -9.12 21.16
CA SER A 160 -6.02 -8.74 20.11
C SER A 160 -6.13 -9.78 18.99
N GLU A 161 -5.14 -10.64 18.79
CA GLU A 161 -5.22 -11.73 17.80
C GLU A 161 -6.10 -12.88 18.28
N THR A 162 -6.10 -13.18 19.58
CA THR A 162 -6.88 -14.27 20.18
C THR A 162 -8.34 -13.90 20.46
N ASN A 163 -8.62 -12.61 20.68
CA ASN A 163 -9.92 -12.13 21.16
C ASN A 163 -10.95 -11.83 20.05
N VAL A 164 -10.69 -12.25 18.80
CA VAL A 164 -11.59 -11.99 17.66
C VAL A 164 -12.01 -13.27 16.95
N ASN A 165 -13.32 -13.42 16.70
CA ASN A 165 -13.95 -14.52 15.95
C ASN A 165 -13.66 -14.49 14.43
N PHE A 166 -12.41 -14.31 14.04
CA PHE A 166 -11.96 -14.41 12.65
C PHE A 166 -10.95 -15.57 12.53
N PRO A 167 -10.88 -16.29 11.41
CA PRO A 167 -9.90 -17.38 11.29
C PRO A 167 -8.46 -16.84 11.25
N HIS A 168 -7.59 -17.30 12.17
CA HIS A 168 -6.14 -16.99 12.14
C HIS A 168 -5.48 -17.40 10.83
N ILE A 169 -6.03 -18.44 10.21
CA ILE A 169 -5.53 -19.06 8.99
C ILE A 169 -5.33 -18.07 7.85
N LEU A 170 -6.11 -16.98 7.78
CA LEU A 170 -5.99 -16.00 6.70
C LEU A 170 -4.73 -15.15 6.84
N SER A 171 -4.47 -14.60 8.03
CA SER A 171 -3.23 -13.84 8.28
C SER A 171 -1.99 -14.73 8.14
N ASP A 172 -2.08 -15.97 8.63
CA ASP A 172 -0.97 -16.92 8.55
C ASP A 172 -0.69 -17.36 7.12
N ALA A 173 -1.73 -17.60 6.33
CA ALA A 173 -1.60 -17.90 4.91
C ALA A 173 -0.95 -16.72 4.17
N CYS A 174 -1.39 -15.48 4.43
CA CYS A 174 -0.76 -14.29 3.82
C CYS A 174 0.75 -14.25 4.15
N TRP A 175 1.13 -14.38 5.42
CA TRP A 175 2.55 -14.38 5.80
C TRP A 175 3.33 -15.55 5.22
N HIS A 176 2.76 -16.75 5.21
CA HIS A 176 3.38 -17.93 4.62
C HIS A 176 3.61 -17.78 3.12
N LEU A 177 2.69 -17.14 2.40
CA LEU A 177 2.78 -16.93 0.96
C LEU A 177 3.76 -15.81 0.62
N CYS A 178 3.86 -14.75 1.43
CA CYS A 178 4.64 -13.56 1.07
C CYS A 178 6.06 -13.52 1.65
N LEU A 179 6.34 -14.14 2.80
CA LEU A 179 7.68 -14.12 3.38
C LEU A 179 8.68 -14.96 2.56
N PRO A 180 10.00 -14.73 2.70
CA PRO A 180 11.01 -15.61 2.14
C PRO A 180 10.78 -17.08 2.52
N VAL A 181 11.13 -18.01 1.64
CA VAL A 181 10.94 -19.45 1.90
C VAL A 181 11.74 -19.86 3.14
N GLY A 182 11.07 -20.51 4.11
CA GLY A 182 11.65 -20.93 5.38
C GLY A 182 11.63 -19.88 6.48
N ALA A 183 11.25 -18.63 6.19
CA ALA A 183 11.08 -17.61 7.20
C ALA A 183 9.79 -17.83 8.02
N ASN A 184 9.86 -17.51 9.31
CA ASN A 184 8.70 -17.49 10.21
C ASN A 184 8.15 -16.05 10.36
N ARG A 185 7.11 -15.85 11.16
CA ARG A 185 6.44 -14.54 11.27
C ARG A 185 7.23 -13.51 12.08
N ASP A 186 8.35 -13.89 12.71
CA ASP A 186 9.29 -12.97 13.35
C ASP A 186 10.36 -12.41 12.40
N HIS A 187 10.29 -12.75 11.10
CA HIS A 187 11.08 -12.08 10.07
C HIS A 187 10.82 -10.57 10.05
N GLU A 188 11.85 -9.76 9.79
CA GLU A 188 11.80 -8.28 9.88
C GLU A 188 10.75 -7.61 8.97
N TYR A 189 10.32 -8.30 7.91
CA TYR A 189 9.23 -7.86 7.01
C TYR A 189 7.83 -8.02 7.62
N SER A 190 7.67 -8.92 8.58
CA SER A 190 6.41 -9.19 9.28
C SER A 190 6.41 -8.52 10.65
N ASN A 191 7.48 -8.70 11.42
CA ASN A 191 7.56 -8.24 12.80
C ASN A 191 8.77 -7.32 13.01
N PRO A 192 8.58 -5.98 12.92
CA PRO A 192 9.67 -5.03 13.09
C PRO A 192 10.03 -4.78 14.56
N THR A 193 9.38 -5.41 15.53
CA THR A 193 9.61 -5.17 16.97
C THR A 193 10.51 -6.21 17.63
N VAL A 194 10.89 -7.27 16.92
CA VAL A 194 11.73 -8.37 17.42
C VAL A 194 12.98 -8.56 16.56
N GLY A 195 13.93 -9.36 17.06
CA GLY A 195 15.18 -9.66 16.34
C GLY A 195 15.94 -8.39 15.97
N ASP A 196 16.33 -8.28 14.69
CA ASP A 196 16.98 -7.07 14.17
C ASP A 196 16.00 -5.98 13.70
N GLY A 197 14.69 -6.24 13.73
CA GLY A 197 13.64 -5.29 13.33
C GLY A 197 13.79 -3.89 13.96
N PRO A 198 13.97 -3.77 15.30
CA PRO A 198 14.17 -2.48 15.94
C PRO A 198 15.37 -1.69 15.39
N LYS A 199 16.47 -2.37 15.06
CA LYS A 199 17.66 -1.73 14.47
C LYS A 199 17.39 -1.24 13.05
N GLN A 200 16.62 -1.98 12.26
CA GLN A 200 16.23 -1.52 10.93
C GLN A 200 15.30 -0.31 10.99
N MET A 201 14.35 -0.33 11.92
CA MET A 201 13.48 0.80 12.18
C MET A 201 14.31 2.04 12.55
N GLU A 202 15.33 1.92 13.42
CA GLU A 202 16.17 3.06 13.78
C GLU A 202 16.83 3.73 12.57
N LYS A 203 17.24 2.95 11.56
CA LYS A 203 17.78 3.50 10.30
C LYS A 203 16.74 4.35 9.56
N ILE A 204 15.50 3.89 9.49
CA ILE A 204 14.40 4.63 8.86
C ILE A 204 14.12 5.91 9.66
N GLY A 205 14.12 5.84 10.99
CA GLY A 205 13.95 7.02 11.86
C GLY A 205 15.01 8.09 11.65
N ARG A 206 16.27 7.69 11.46
CA ARG A 206 17.37 8.62 11.14
C ARG A 206 17.16 9.32 9.81
N LEU A 207 16.67 8.62 8.78
CA LEU A 207 16.31 9.22 7.48
C LEU A 207 15.09 10.14 7.59
N GLY A 208 14.13 9.75 8.43
CA GLY A 208 12.84 10.40 8.62
C GLY A 208 12.76 11.33 9.82
N ARG A 209 13.87 11.86 10.37
CA ARG A 209 13.87 12.66 11.62
C ARG A 209 12.88 13.82 11.70
N ASN A 210 12.39 14.31 10.56
CA ASN A 210 11.41 15.40 10.48
C ASN A 210 10.08 14.95 9.84
N TRP A 211 9.84 13.65 9.73
CA TRP A 211 8.62 13.09 9.17
C TRP A 211 7.51 13.13 10.21
N LYS A 212 6.32 13.55 9.79
CA LYS A 212 5.11 13.33 10.59
C LYS A 212 4.59 11.93 10.28
N VAL A 213 4.55 11.06 11.29
CA VAL A 213 4.04 9.70 11.14
C VAL A 213 2.68 9.58 11.81
N VAL A 214 1.71 9.03 11.09
CA VAL A 214 0.37 8.72 11.59
C VAL A 214 0.14 7.23 11.47
N VAL A 215 -0.19 6.57 12.58
CA VAL A 215 -0.59 5.14 12.61
C VAL A 215 -2.07 5.08 12.94
N ILE A 216 -2.88 4.52 12.03
CA ILE A 216 -4.34 4.43 12.17
C ILE A 216 -4.70 2.98 12.42
N GLY A 217 -5.28 2.70 13.59
CA GLY A 217 -5.82 1.40 13.96
C GLY A 217 -7.30 1.50 14.34
N ARG A 218 -7.98 0.36 14.42
CA ARG A 218 -9.34 0.27 14.97
C ARG A 218 -9.30 -0.66 16.19
N GLU A 219 -9.95 -0.27 17.28
CA GLU A 219 -9.93 -1.03 18.55
C GLU A 219 -10.33 -2.51 18.42
N ARG A 220 -11.27 -2.82 17.52
CA ARG A 220 -11.71 -4.21 17.25
C ARG A 220 -10.95 -4.88 16.11
N HIS A 221 -9.86 -4.27 15.65
CA HIS A 221 -9.00 -4.85 14.62
C HIS A 221 -8.11 -5.92 15.25
N ARG A 222 -8.00 -7.07 14.59
CA ARG A 222 -7.17 -8.20 15.05
C ARG A 222 -5.72 -7.82 15.36
N LEU A 223 -5.16 -6.93 14.55
CA LEU A 223 -3.76 -6.51 14.64
C LEU A 223 -3.58 -5.20 15.43
N ILE A 224 -4.57 -4.75 16.21
CA ILE A 224 -4.47 -3.46 16.90
C ILE A 224 -3.27 -3.42 17.86
N ASP A 225 -2.96 -4.52 18.55
CA ASP A 225 -1.80 -4.55 19.43
C ASP A 225 -0.50 -4.47 18.63
N ARG A 226 -0.41 -5.15 17.47
CA ARG A 226 0.74 -5.00 16.56
C ARG A 226 0.93 -3.54 16.10
N HIS A 227 -0.17 -2.86 15.76
CA HIS A 227 -0.10 -1.44 15.38
C HIS A 227 0.41 -0.57 16.53
N ARG A 228 -0.05 -0.85 17.76
CA ARG A 228 0.37 -0.14 18.98
C ARG A 228 1.83 -0.40 19.30
N ASP A 229 2.30 -1.64 19.17
CA ASP A 229 3.68 -2.02 19.44
C ASP A 229 4.65 -1.30 18.49
N VAL A 230 4.33 -1.25 17.20
CA VAL A 230 5.13 -0.51 16.22
C VAL A 230 5.08 0.99 16.46
N ALA A 231 3.90 1.55 16.77
CA ALA A 231 3.78 2.97 17.12
C ALA A 231 4.57 3.30 18.39
N LYS A 232 4.59 2.41 19.38
CA LYS A 232 5.39 2.55 20.59
C LYS A 232 6.88 2.51 20.27
N LEU A 233 7.32 1.56 19.45
CA LEU A 233 8.72 1.48 19.00
C LEU A 233 9.17 2.77 18.31
N MET A 234 8.34 3.33 17.43
CA MET A 234 8.62 4.61 16.75
C MET A 234 8.75 5.78 17.73
N LYS A 235 7.91 5.84 18.78
CA LYS A 235 8.01 6.86 19.85
C LYS A 235 9.28 6.69 20.66
N ASP A 236 9.59 5.45 21.06
CA ASP A 236 10.78 5.12 21.84
C ASP A 236 12.08 5.44 21.05
N GLN A 237 12.00 5.46 19.72
CA GLN A 237 13.07 5.87 18.80
C GLN A 237 13.00 7.35 18.37
N GLU A 238 12.14 8.16 18.98
CA GLU A 238 12.02 9.60 18.73
C GLU A 238 11.63 10.00 17.29
N TRP A 239 10.83 9.17 16.61
CA TRP A 239 10.26 9.55 15.30
C TRP A 239 9.03 10.46 15.43
N MET A 240 8.29 10.31 16.53
CA MET A 240 6.94 10.86 16.73
C MET A 240 6.75 11.46 18.12
#